data_AF-A0A387B7Z3-F1
#
_entry.id   AF-A0A387B7Z3-F1
#
_cell.length_a   1.000
_cell.length_b   1.000
_cell.length_c   1.000
_cell.angle_alpha   90.00
_cell.angle_beta   90.00
_cell.angle_gamma   90.00
#
_symmetry.space_group_name_H-M   'P 1'
#
loop_
_entity.id
_entity.type
_entity.pdbx_description
1 polymer ?
#
loop_
_entity_poly.entity_id
_entity_poly.type
_entity_poly.pdbx_seq_one_letter_code
_entity_poly.pdbx_strand_id
1 'polypeptide(L)'
;MSVGARVLIPHGTAFTPDDITHWADRGSRSLEQAIAEADLLVSAPHAGSAIPAELDEFLAPEFTRRLQFDYTDVATEAVVRRWAEIDPRIVAVVNPHPRMVRDPNRKRPDDIRPQLREAFDRVAAAGPMNRVDLSGVDPIRPVTFSFFPLIRVPADDAEFERMATAFEAAAELGLRVYERTRDGLLERFVDGSLRGERGLFTTLSFHDTMNTTTRIDGAVNVPRAAKDELPDIVSLSNRGDLLGEDRGVAGDPPTMRPELLRELAEAHRIGFAAPHPDAVLLNQPYLGSQEITQAGELFRSRAEEAARAGVEFAAVQAEFLREFLLGEAATAVLHEPGEGWVSYDESHIDDLAQACKRSWDAFRAAI
;
A
#
# COMPACT_ATOMS: atom_id res chain seq x y z
N MET A 1 -0.11 27.00 -11.77
CA MET A 1 -0.73 25.71 -12.15
C MET A 1 -2.16 25.71 -11.63
N SER A 2 -3.14 25.19 -12.38
CA SER A 2 -4.53 25.08 -11.90
C SER A 2 -4.58 24.20 -10.65
N VAL A 3 -5.45 24.50 -9.68
CA VAL A 3 -5.60 23.72 -8.44
C VAL A 3 -5.97 22.26 -8.74
N GLY A 4 -6.71 22.01 -9.82
CA GLY A 4 -7.10 20.68 -10.29
C GLY A 4 -6.11 19.98 -11.21
N ALA A 5 -5.00 20.63 -11.60
CA ALA A 5 -4.02 20.03 -12.50
C ALA A 5 -3.32 18.85 -11.83
N ARG A 6 -3.22 17.74 -12.56
CA ARG A 6 -2.50 16.54 -12.12
C ARG A 6 -1.06 16.85 -11.73
N VAL A 7 -0.57 16.15 -10.73
CA VAL A 7 0.84 16.20 -10.34
C VAL A 7 1.60 15.18 -11.17
N LEU A 8 2.55 15.64 -11.97
CA LEU A 8 3.33 14.80 -12.87
C LEU A 8 4.78 14.64 -12.39
N ILE A 9 5.32 13.43 -12.56
CA ILE A 9 6.75 13.15 -12.50
C ILE A 9 7.34 13.54 -13.87
N PRO A 10 8.45 14.30 -13.93
CA PRO A 10 9.07 14.67 -15.19
C PRO A 10 9.36 13.47 -16.10
N HIS A 11 9.14 13.65 -17.40
CA HIS A 11 9.39 12.61 -18.40
C HIS A 11 10.83 12.07 -18.29
N GLY A 12 10.97 10.74 -18.27
CA GLY A 12 12.22 9.99 -18.24
C GLY A 12 12.83 9.86 -16.84
N THR A 13 12.13 10.29 -15.78
CA THR A 13 12.63 10.15 -14.41
C THR A 13 12.74 8.67 -14.04
N ALA A 14 13.98 8.19 -13.86
CA ALA A 14 14.27 6.86 -13.36
C ALA A 14 14.58 6.95 -11.86
N PHE A 15 13.86 6.18 -11.05
CA PHE A 15 14.13 6.03 -9.63
C PHE A 15 15.20 4.97 -9.40
N THR A 16 15.92 5.10 -8.29
CA THR A 16 16.91 4.14 -7.81
C THR A 16 16.44 3.53 -6.48
N PRO A 17 17.03 2.39 -6.05
CA PRO A 17 16.76 1.84 -4.72
C PRO A 17 16.98 2.86 -3.59
N ASP A 18 17.96 3.75 -3.73
CA ASP A 18 18.29 4.76 -2.71
C ASP A 18 17.25 5.89 -2.61
N ASP A 19 16.50 6.16 -3.68
CA ASP A 19 15.44 7.17 -3.71
C ASP A 19 14.19 6.70 -2.95
N ILE A 20 13.98 5.37 -2.88
CA ILE A 20 12.74 4.75 -2.41
C ILE A 20 12.89 3.97 -1.11
N THR A 21 14.13 3.81 -0.62
CA THR A 21 14.43 3.11 0.63
C THR A 21 14.73 4.12 1.74
N HIS A 22 14.06 3.96 2.88
CA HIS A 22 14.12 4.89 4.01
C HIS A 22 14.49 4.14 5.29
N TRP A 23 15.41 4.73 6.06
CA TRP A 23 15.86 4.23 7.36
C TRP A 23 16.48 5.37 8.17
N ALA A 24 16.60 5.19 9.48
CA ALA A 24 17.14 6.20 10.37
C ALA A 24 18.64 6.43 10.14
N ASP A 25 19.08 7.67 10.35
CA ASP A 25 20.50 8.06 10.36
C ASP A 25 21.28 7.78 9.06
N ARG A 26 20.64 7.94 7.88
CA ARG A 26 21.25 7.70 6.55
C ARG A 26 22.60 8.40 6.32
N GLY A 27 22.85 9.52 7.01
CA GLY A 27 24.12 10.25 6.94
C GLY A 27 25.29 9.56 7.63
N SER A 28 25.05 8.63 8.56
CA SER A 28 26.07 7.93 9.33
C SER A 28 25.91 6.40 9.35
N ARG A 29 24.79 5.87 8.88
CA ARG A 29 24.44 4.45 8.90
C ARG A 29 24.18 3.93 7.50
N SER A 30 24.91 2.88 7.10
CA SER A 30 24.69 2.22 5.81
C SER A 30 23.39 1.42 5.81
N LEU A 31 22.89 1.07 4.63
CA LEU A 31 21.72 0.21 4.49
C LEU A 31 21.97 -1.19 5.08
N GLU A 32 23.18 -1.72 4.96
CA GLU A 32 23.58 -3.01 5.54
C GLU A 32 23.48 -2.99 7.07
N GLN A 33 23.96 -1.90 7.70
CA GLN A 33 23.82 -1.71 9.14
C GLN A 33 22.35 -1.59 9.53
N ALA A 34 21.56 -0.86 8.73
CA ALA A 34 20.12 -0.75 8.95
C ALA A 34 19.39 -2.10 8.91
N ILE A 35 19.68 -2.90 7.89
CA ILE A 35 19.12 -4.25 7.74
C ILE A 35 19.59 -5.19 8.84
N ALA A 36 20.81 -5.03 9.38
CA ALA A 36 21.37 -5.86 10.45
C ALA A 36 20.82 -5.53 11.85
N GLU A 37 20.20 -4.38 12.03
CA GLU A 37 19.63 -3.96 13.32
C GLU A 37 18.09 -3.92 13.34
N ALA A 38 17.44 -3.78 12.18
CA ALA A 38 15.99 -3.69 12.07
C ALA A 38 15.25 -5.04 12.17
N ASP A 39 14.17 -5.13 12.94
CA ASP A 39 13.32 -6.34 13.01
C ASP A 39 12.08 -6.26 12.11
N LEU A 40 11.89 -5.13 11.43
CA LEU A 40 10.73 -4.83 10.61
C LEU A 40 11.13 -4.26 9.25
N LEU A 41 10.61 -4.89 8.19
CA LEU A 41 10.58 -4.34 6.83
C LEU A 41 9.18 -3.79 6.55
N VAL A 42 9.07 -2.50 6.22
CA VAL A 42 7.79 -1.87 5.87
C VAL A 42 7.74 -1.63 4.36
N SER A 43 6.70 -2.10 3.70
CA SER A 43 6.41 -1.80 2.30
C SER A 43 5.18 -0.90 2.17
N ALA A 44 5.24 0.06 1.26
CA ALA A 44 4.16 1.01 0.98
C ALA A 44 3.84 1.00 -0.53
N PRO A 45 3.12 -0.02 -1.01
CA PRO A 45 2.94 -0.30 -2.44
C PRO A 45 2.09 0.74 -3.18
N HIS A 46 1.22 1.46 -2.48
CA HIS A 46 0.24 2.38 -3.08
C HIS A 46 0.46 3.84 -2.72
N ALA A 47 1.61 4.15 -2.11
CA ALA A 47 1.89 5.46 -1.52
C ALA A 47 2.17 6.58 -2.54
N GLY A 48 2.86 6.28 -3.65
CA GLY A 48 3.19 7.30 -4.65
C GLY A 48 1.95 7.80 -5.38
N SER A 49 1.76 9.11 -5.48
CA SER A 49 0.61 9.70 -6.20
C SER A 49 0.97 10.37 -7.52
N ALA A 50 2.21 10.84 -7.68
CA ALA A 50 2.62 11.59 -8.87
C ALA A 50 2.68 10.70 -10.12
N ILE A 51 2.12 11.16 -11.24
CA ILE A 51 1.95 10.35 -12.45
C ILE A 51 3.14 10.55 -13.40
N PRO A 52 3.79 9.50 -13.93
CA PRO A 52 4.76 9.64 -15.01
C PRO A 52 4.18 10.45 -16.18
N ALA A 53 4.87 11.53 -16.59
CA ALA A 53 4.37 12.46 -17.60
C ALA A 53 4.10 11.79 -18.97
N GLU A 54 4.77 10.69 -19.27
CA GLU A 54 4.55 9.85 -20.46
C GLU A 54 3.12 9.28 -20.53
N LEU A 55 2.48 9.11 -19.37
CA LEU A 55 1.14 8.55 -19.29
C LEU A 55 0.04 9.60 -19.41
N ASP A 56 0.37 10.88 -19.23
CA ASP A 56 -0.60 11.97 -19.13
C ASP A 56 -1.49 12.09 -20.37
N GLU A 57 -0.95 11.80 -21.55
CA GLU A 57 -1.71 11.84 -22.81
C GLU A 57 -2.82 10.78 -22.84
N PHE A 58 -2.69 9.67 -22.12
CA PHE A 58 -3.67 8.57 -22.12
C PHE A 58 -4.74 8.73 -21.04
N LEU A 59 -4.58 9.68 -20.13
CA LEU A 59 -5.51 9.86 -19.01
C LEU A 59 -6.77 10.63 -19.44
N ALA A 60 -7.90 10.26 -18.87
CA ALA A 60 -9.15 10.98 -19.05
C ALA A 60 -8.97 12.46 -18.61
N PRO A 61 -9.44 13.45 -19.39
CA PRO A 61 -9.34 14.86 -19.01
C PRO A 61 -9.98 15.19 -17.66
N GLU A 62 -11.03 14.44 -17.30
CA GLU A 62 -11.77 14.56 -16.05
C GLU A 62 -11.03 13.97 -14.85
N PHE A 63 -9.92 13.25 -15.06
CA PHE A 63 -9.09 12.72 -14.00
C PHE A 63 -8.24 13.84 -13.37
N THR A 64 -8.86 14.53 -12.41
CA THR A 64 -8.30 15.67 -11.67
C THR A 64 -7.27 15.25 -10.63
N ARG A 65 -6.57 16.24 -10.05
CA ARG A 65 -5.68 16.02 -8.90
C ARG A 65 -6.39 15.36 -7.71
N ARG A 66 -7.66 15.69 -7.45
CA ARG A 66 -8.47 15.04 -6.41
C ARG A 66 -8.54 13.53 -6.63
N LEU A 67 -8.94 13.11 -7.84
CA LEU A 67 -9.09 11.70 -8.19
C LEU A 67 -7.75 10.97 -8.23
N GLN A 68 -6.69 11.64 -8.68
CA GLN A 68 -5.33 11.14 -8.64
C GLN A 68 -4.92 10.72 -7.23
N PHE A 69 -5.14 11.58 -6.24
CA PHE A 69 -4.72 11.34 -4.87
C PHE A 69 -5.65 10.35 -4.15
N ASP A 70 -6.97 10.44 -4.38
CA ASP A 70 -7.95 9.49 -3.84
C ASP A 70 -7.70 8.04 -4.27
N TYR A 71 -7.21 7.85 -5.50
CA TYR A 71 -6.88 6.54 -6.08
C TYR A 71 -5.58 5.92 -5.51
N THR A 72 -4.93 6.57 -4.56
CA THR A 72 -3.68 6.13 -3.93
C THR A 72 -3.78 6.15 -2.42
N ASP A 73 -2.85 5.48 -1.75
CA ASP A 73 -2.74 5.42 -0.29
C ASP A 73 -1.87 6.59 0.16
N VAL A 74 -2.37 7.78 -0.11
CA VAL A 74 -1.56 8.99 -0.21
C VAL A 74 -0.97 9.44 1.12
N ALA A 75 -1.62 9.11 2.25
CA ALA A 75 -1.09 9.43 3.57
C ALA A 75 0.09 8.52 3.96
N THR A 76 0.13 7.31 3.39
CA THR A 76 1.15 6.29 3.69
C THR A 76 2.58 6.81 3.45
N GLU A 77 2.85 7.53 2.35
CA GLU A 77 4.21 8.02 2.05
C GLU A 77 4.78 8.86 3.20
N ALA A 78 4.00 9.84 3.67
CA ALA A 78 4.44 10.79 4.69
C ALA A 78 4.65 10.10 6.04
N VAL A 79 3.71 9.25 6.47
CA VAL A 79 3.78 8.54 7.75
C VAL A 79 4.92 7.53 7.76
N VAL A 80 5.04 6.69 6.73
CA VAL A 80 6.04 5.62 6.68
C VAL A 80 7.46 6.18 6.59
N ARG A 81 7.68 7.23 5.78
CA ARG A 81 8.98 7.91 5.73
C ARG A 81 9.35 8.50 7.08
N ARG A 82 8.43 9.24 7.70
CA ARG A 82 8.68 9.86 8.99
C ARG A 82 8.97 8.82 10.07
N TRP A 83 8.23 7.71 10.08
CA TRP A 83 8.49 6.60 11.00
C TRP A 83 9.86 5.97 10.78
N ALA A 84 10.27 5.74 9.54
CA ALA A 84 11.59 5.18 9.22
C ALA A 84 12.74 6.11 9.61
N GLU A 85 12.53 7.42 9.64
CA GLU A 85 13.53 8.40 10.11
C GLU A 85 13.74 8.34 11.63
N ILE A 86 12.71 8.03 12.41
CA ILE A 86 12.75 8.09 13.88
C ILE A 86 12.92 6.73 14.56
N ASP A 87 12.65 5.63 13.85
CA ASP A 87 12.80 4.27 14.38
C ASP A 87 13.95 3.53 13.69
N PRO A 88 15.12 3.39 14.34
CA PRO A 88 16.26 2.71 13.74
C PRO A 88 16.02 1.20 13.54
N ARG A 89 14.93 0.65 14.10
CA ARG A 89 14.61 -0.79 14.02
C ARG A 89 13.72 -1.13 12.83
N ILE A 90 13.46 -0.17 11.93
CA ILE A 90 12.71 -0.42 10.70
C ILE A 90 13.51 0.00 9.46
N VAL A 91 13.25 -0.67 8.35
CA VAL A 91 13.60 -0.21 7.01
C VAL A 91 12.31 -0.16 6.22
N ALA A 92 12.08 0.95 5.50
CA ALA A 92 10.89 1.12 4.67
C ALA A 92 11.24 1.22 3.19
N VAL A 93 10.37 0.69 2.34
CA VAL A 93 10.42 0.84 0.88
C VAL A 93 9.09 1.41 0.39
N VAL A 94 9.15 2.53 -0.33
CA VAL A 94 7.96 3.29 -0.76
C VAL A 94 7.88 3.29 -2.27
N ASN A 95 6.75 2.83 -2.83
CA ASN A 95 6.57 2.85 -4.28
C ASN A 95 6.45 4.30 -4.78
N PRO A 96 7.31 4.77 -5.69
CA PRO A 96 7.26 6.16 -6.17
C PRO A 96 6.13 6.41 -7.18
N HIS A 97 5.56 5.34 -7.77
CA HIS A 97 4.52 5.44 -8.78
C HIS A 97 3.14 5.11 -8.20
N PRO A 98 2.06 5.74 -8.70
CA PRO A 98 0.71 5.35 -8.34
C PRO A 98 0.41 3.95 -8.84
N ARG A 99 -0.43 3.24 -8.08
CA ARG A 99 -0.97 1.92 -8.45
C ARG A 99 -1.70 1.90 -9.80
N MET A 100 -2.01 3.08 -10.32
CA MET A 100 -2.47 3.32 -11.69
C MET A 100 -1.51 2.79 -12.76
N VAL A 101 -0.19 2.96 -12.58
CA VAL A 101 0.82 2.52 -13.57
C VAL A 101 0.74 1.00 -13.73
N ARG A 102 0.76 0.31 -12.60
CA ARG A 102 0.29 -1.06 -12.41
C ARG A 102 0.29 -1.30 -10.92
N ASP A 103 -0.73 -1.98 -10.42
CA ASP A 103 -0.85 -2.29 -9.00
C ASP A 103 0.22 -3.32 -8.57
N PRO A 104 1.24 -2.94 -7.76
CA PRO A 104 2.26 -3.89 -7.29
C PRO A 104 1.74 -4.86 -6.21
N ASN A 105 0.52 -4.63 -5.72
CA ASN A 105 -0.20 -5.49 -4.79
C ASN A 105 -1.19 -6.42 -5.52
N ARG A 106 -0.95 -6.65 -6.81
CA ARG A 106 -1.57 -7.70 -7.63
C ARG A 106 -0.50 -8.64 -8.15
N LYS A 107 -0.89 -9.88 -8.47
CA LYS A 107 0.01 -10.80 -9.17
C LYS A 107 0.45 -10.16 -10.48
N ARG A 108 1.76 -10.06 -10.67
CA ARG A 108 2.33 -9.49 -11.90
C ARG A 108 1.91 -10.34 -13.12
N PRO A 109 1.29 -9.74 -14.15
CA PRO A 109 1.06 -10.41 -15.41
C PRO A 109 2.37 -10.50 -16.22
N ASP A 110 2.50 -11.53 -17.06
CA ASP A 110 3.62 -11.62 -18.01
C ASP A 110 3.48 -10.60 -19.15
N ASP A 111 2.24 -10.30 -19.55
CA ASP A 111 1.86 -9.25 -20.50
C ASP A 111 0.60 -8.56 -19.99
N ILE A 112 0.62 -7.22 -19.91
CA ILE A 112 -0.53 -6.44 -19.44
C ILE A 112 -1.66 -6.37 -20.48
N ARG A 113 -1.36 -6.56 -21.78
CA ARG A 113 -2.28 -6.26 -22.87
C ARG A 113 -3.58 -7.06 -22.80
N PRO A 114 -3.57 -8.41 -22.63
CA PRO A 114 -4.81 -9.17 -22.61
C PRO A 114 -5.74 -8.74 -21.47
N GLN A 115 -5.18 -8.52 -20.28
CA GLN A 115 -5.96 -8.11 -19.10
C GLN A 115 -6.48 -6.68 -19.25
N LEU A 116 -5.67 -5.76 -19.79
CA LEU A 116 -6.11 -4.38 -20.02
C LEU A 116 -7.21 -4.32 -21.08
N ARG A 117 -7.13 -5.09 -22.18
CA ARG A 117 -8.22 -5.20 -23.17
C ARG A 117 -9.50 -5.72 -22.51
N GLU A 118 -9.39 -6.80 -21.76
CA GLU A 118 -10.55 -7.37 -21.05
C GLU A 118 -11.15 -6.37 -20.05
N ALA A 119 -10.32 -5.59 -19.34
CA ALA A 119 -10.80 -4.55 -18.44
C ALA A 119 -11.59 -3.45 -19.19
N PHE A 120 -11.12 -3.01 -20.36
CA PHE A 120 -11.87 -2.09 -21.22
C PHE A 120 -13.19 -2.70 -21.69
N ASP A 121 -13.19 -3.96 -22.13
CA ASP A 121 -14.39 -4.66 -22.60
C ASP A 121 -15.44 -4.77 -21.49
N ARG A 122 -15.02 -5.12 -20.27
CA ARG A 122 -15.91 -5.19 -19.09
C ARG A 122 -16.48 -3.83 -18.73
N VAL A 123 -15.68 -2.75 -18.78
CA VAL A 123 -16.15 -1.37 -18.53
C VAL A 123 -17.14 -0.94 -19.61
N ALA A 124 -16.85 -1.21 -20.88
CA ALA A 124 -17.73 -0.88 -21.99
C ALA A 124 -19.07 -1.61 -21.88
N ALA A 125 -19.06 -2.90 -21.52
CA ALA A 125 -20.25 -3.70 -21.31
C ALA A 125 -21.11 -3.21 -20.12
N ALA A 126 -20.47 -2.75 -19.04
CA ALA A 126 -21.19 -2.15 -17.90
C ALA A 126 -21.82 -0.80 -18.26
N GLY A 127 -21.21 -0.05 -19.17
CA GLY A 127 -21.61 1.29 -19.57
C GLY A 127 -21.03 2.38 -18.65
N PRO A 128 -21.11 3.66 -19.07
CA PRO A 128 -20.44 4.76 -18.37
C PRO A 128 -20.88 4.85 -16.90
N MET A 129 -19.92 5.01 -15.99
CA MET A 129 -20.15 5.29 -14.56
C MET A 129 -20.84 4.16 -13.80
N ASN A 130 -21.03 3.00 -14.42
CA ASN A 130 -21.63 1.85 -13.78
C ASN A 130 -20.58 1.00 -13.06
N ARG A 131 -21.01 0.35 -11.98
CA ARG A 131 -20.20 -0.62 -11.27
C ARG A 131 -19.81 -1.78 -12.20
N VAL A 132 -18.53 -2.08 -12.24
CA VAL A 132 -17.94 -3.20 -12.99
C VAL A 132 -17.09 -4.07 -12.07
N ASP A 133 -17.13 -5.39 -12.29
CA ASP A 133 -16.20 -6.31 -11.64
C ASP A 133 -14.94 -6.49 -12.50
N LEU A 134 -13.81 -5.99 -12.00
CA LEU A 134 -12.50 -6.11 -12.64
C LEU A 134 -11.62 -7.18 -11.97
N SER A 135 -12.19 -8.01 -11.10
CA SER A 135 -11.45 -9.08 -10.44
C SER A 135 -10.74 -9.96 -11.47
N GLY A 136 -9.43 -10.13 -11.29
CA GLY A 136 -8.57 -10.94 -12.15
C GLY A 136 -8.03 -10.23 -13.40
N VAL A 137 -8.47 -8.99 -13.68
CA VAL A 137 -8.03 -8.19 -14.83
C VAL A 137 -7.71 -6.75 -14.44
N ASP A 138 -7.41 -6.51 -13.16
CA ASP A 138 -7.15 -5.19 -12.59
C ASP A 138 -5.67 -4.90 -12.24
N PRO A 139 -4.63 -5.43 -12.91
CA PRO A 139 -3.29 -4.92 -12.67
C PRO A 139 -3.16 -3.47 -13.13
N ILE A 140 -3.94 -3.05 -14.14
CA ILE A 140 -4.14 -1.66 -14.56
C ILE A 140 -5.64 -1.46 -14.73
N ARG A 141 -6.21 -0.47 -14.05
CA ARG A 141 -7.66 -0.19 -14.13
C ARG A 141 -7.92 0.99 -15.07
N PRO A 142 -8.82 0.86 -16.06
CA PRO A 142 -9.22 1.98 -16.91
C PRO A 142 -10.16 2.98 -16.18
N VAL A 143 -10.66 2.61 -15.00
CA VAL A 143 -11.55 3.43 -14.16
C VAL A 143 -11.10 3.39 -12.69
N THR A 144 -11.47 4.43 -11.93
CA THR A 144 -11.23 4.50 -10.47
C THR A 144 -12.06 3.45 -9.70
N PHE A 145 -11.89 3.38 -8.38
CA PHE A 145 -12.73 2.53 -7.52
C PHE A 145 -14.19 2.99 -7.46
N SER A 146 -14.47 4.27 -7.73
CA SER A 146 -15.81 4.83 -7.92
C SER A 146 -16.29 4.79 -9.38
N PHE A 147 -15.59 4.07 -10.26
CA PHE A 147 -15.96 3.87 -11.67
C PHE A 147 -15.93 5.15 -12.53
N PHE A 148 -15.15 6.17 -12.12
CA PHE A 148 -14.86 7.32 -12.98
C PHE A 148 -13.80 6.97 -14.01
N PRO A 149 -13.89 7.49 -15.26
CA PRO A 149 -12.84 7.32 -16.25
C PRO A 149 -11.48 7.74 -15.72
N LEU A 150 -10.51 6.83 -15.82
CA LEU A 150 -9.12 7.09 -15.47
C LEU A 150 -8.30 7.17 -16.76
N ILE A 151 -8.43 6.16 -17.61
CA ILE A 151 -7.73 6.04 -18.89
C ILE A 151 -8.73 6.30 -20.02
N ARG A 152 -8.35 7.09 -21.01
CA ARG A 152 -9.13 7.28 -22.24
C ARG A 152 -9.26 5.94 -22.96
N VAL A 153 -10.45 5.66 -23.48
CA VAL A 153 -10.64 4.50 -24.36
C VAL A 153 -9.83 4.74 -25.64
N PRO A 154 -8.91 3.83 -26.03
CA PRO A 154 -8.17 3.96 -27.28
C PRO A 154 -9.10 3.97 -28.49
N ALA A 155 -8.82 4.81 -29.48
CA ALA A 155 -9.63 4.92 -30.69
C ALA A 155 -9.46 3.70 -31.63
N ASP A 156 -8.28 3.08 -31.59
CA ASP A 156 -7.93 1.93 -32.40
C ASP A 156 -6.83 1.08 -31.72
N ASP A 157 -6.48 -0.04 -32.37
CA ASP A 157 -5.43 -0.94 -31.88
C ASP A 157 -4.05 -0.29 -31.84
N ALA A 158 -3.75 0.68 -32.71
CA ALA A 158 -2.44 1.33 -32.70
C ALA A 158 -2.30 2.28 -31.50
N GLU A 159 -3.35 3.01 -31.13
CA GLU A 159 -3.39 3.79 -29.89
C GLU A 159 -3.31 2.88 -28.67
N PHE A 160 -4.02 1.74 -28.68
CA PHE A 160 -3.95 0.76 -27.60
C PHE A 160 -2.52 0.24 -27.38
N GLU A 161 -1.83 -0.18 -28.46
CA GLU A 161 -0.47 -0.70 -28.35
C GLU A 161 0.54 0.36 -27.89
N ARG A 162 0.38 1.61 -28.34
CA ARG A 162 1.17 2.75 -27.84
C ARG A 162 0.97 2.96 -26.35
N MET A 163 -0.29 2.97 -25.89
CA MET A 163 -0.63 3.14 -24.49
C MET A 163 -0.04 2.02 -23.64
N ALA A 164 -0.27 0.74 -24.00
CA ALA A 164 0.26 -0.40 -23.27
C ALA A 164 1.80 -0.33 -23.16
N THR A 165 2.47 0.01 -24.27
CA THR A 165 3.93 0.18 -24.29
C THR A 165 4.39 1.32 -23.37
N ALA A 166 3.66 2.44 -23.32
CA ALA A 166 3.97 3.56 -22.43
C ALA A 166 3.82 3.16 -20.95
N PHE A 167 2.76 2.42 -20.59
CA PHE A 167 2.57 1.88 -19.24
C PHE A 167 3.70 0.93 -18.83
N GLU A 168 4.13 0.03 -19.72
CA GLU A 168 5.26 -0.87 -19.47
C GLU A 168 6.58 -0.11 -19.29
N ALA A 169 6.86 0.86 -20.16
CA ALA A 169 8.06 1.69 -20.07
C ALA A 169 8.08 2.52 -18.78
N ALA A 170 6.95 3.15 -18.43
CA ALA A 170 6.81 3.90 -17.18
C ALA A 170 6.95 2.99 -15.96
N ALA A 171 6.44 1.75 -16.00
CA ALA A 171 6.62 0.80 -14.91
C ALA A 171 8.11 0.51 -14.65
N GLU A 172 8.93 0.30 -15.70
CA GLU A 172 10.36 0.01 -15.55
C GLU A 172 11.15 1.12 -14.86
N LEU A 173 10.72 2.37 -14.98
CA LEU A 173 11.39 3.54 -14.40
C LEU A 173 11.22 3.72 -12.89
N GLY A 174 10.19 3.11 -12.28
CA GLY A 174 9.92 3.31 -10.84
C GLY A 174 9.26 2.12 -10.17
N LEU A 175 8.12 1.68 -10.68
CA LEU A 175 7.38 0.54 -10.11
C LEU A 175 8.23 -0.74 -10.05
N ARG A 176 9.02 -1.00 -11.09
CA ARG A 176 9.87 -2.21 -11.17
C ARG A 176 11.11 -2.08 -10.31
N VAL A 177 11.57 -0.86 -10.06
CA VAL A 177 12.60 -0.56 -9.06
C VAL A 177 12.06 -0.86 -7.67
N TYR A 178 10.83 -0.44 -7.37
CA TYR A 178 10.12 -0.78 -6.13
C TYR A 178 10.02 -2.29 -5.91
N GLU A 179 9.48 -3.04 -6.88
CA GLU A 179 9.33 -4.50 -6.75
C GLU A 179 10.67 -5.20 -6.49
N ARG A 180 11.69 -4.91 -7.30
CA ARG A 180 13.02 -5.51 -7.14
C ARG A 180 13.67 -5.14 -5.80
N THR A 181 13.49 -3.89 -5.36
CA THR A 181 14.06 -3.41 -4.09
C THR A 181 13.35 -4.04 -2.90
N ARG A 182 12.01 -4.07 -2.89
CA ARG A 182 11.20 -4.74 -1.87
C ARG A 182 11.58 -6.22 -1.74
N ASP A 183 11.59 -6.95 -2.86
CA ASP A 183 11.88 -8.38 -2.86
C ASP A 183 13.33 -8.66 -2.43
N GLY A 184 14.28 -7.87 -2.93
CA GLY A 184 15.69 -7.98 -2.54
C GLY A 184 15.94 -7.62 -1.07
N LEU A 185 15.24 -6.64 -0.51
CA LEU A 185 15.28 -6.34 0.92
C LEU A 185 14.72 -7.51 1.73
N LEU A 186 13.54 -8.02 1.36
CA LEU A 186 12.91 -9.15 2.04
C LEU A 186 13.85 -10.37 2.12
N GLU A 187 14.50 -10.73 1.01
CA GLU A 187 15.50 -11.81 1.00
C GLU A 187 16.68 -11.52 1.93
N ARG A 188 17.23 -10.29 1.92
CA ARG A 188 18.33 -9.90 2.81
C ARG A 188 17.95 -9.98 4.29
N PHE A 189 16.73 -9.59 4.65
CA PHE A 189 16.23 -9.69 6.03
C PHE A 189 16.02 -11.15 6.46
N VAL A 190 15.48 -11.99 5.58
CA VAL A 190 15.34 -13.43 5.82
C VAL A 190 16.69 -14.08 6.02
N ASP A 191 17.63 -13.87 5.09
CA ASP A 191 18.97 -14.46 5.18
C ASP A 191 19.76 -13.93 6.38
N GLY A 192 19.53 -12.68 6.79
CA GLY A 192 20.08 -12.12 8.04
C GLY A 192 19.56 -12.82 9.29
N SER A 193 18.24 -12.91 9.38
CA SER A 193 17.55 -13.60 10.47
C SER A 193 17.98 -15.05 10.62
N LEU A 194 18.16 -15.77 9.50
CA LEU A 194 18.63 -17.17 9.50
C LEU A 194 20.06 -17.37 10.00
N ARG A 195 20.88 -16.31 10.08
CA ARG A 195 22.22 -16.37 10.71
C ARG A 195 22.16 -16.31 12.25
N GLY A 196 20.96 -16.30 12.84
CA GLY A 196 20.75 -16.25 14.29
C GLY A 196 20.86 -14.83 14.85
N GLU A 197 20.70 -13.81 13.99
CA GLU A 197 20.80 -12.40 14.38
C GLU A 197 19.54 -11.94 15.15
N ARG A 198 18.40 -12.65 15.04
CA ARG A 198 17.09 -12.27 15.60
C ARG A 198 16.19 -13.46 15.93
N GLY A 199 15.30 -13.27 16.91
CA GLY A 199 14.24 -14.24 17.24
C GLY A 199 12.93 -14.08 16.44
N LEU A 200 12.64 -12.87 15.95
CA LEU A 200 11.49 -12.56 15.10
C LEU A 200 11.90 -11.57 14.01
N PHE A 201 11.43 -11.80 12.79
CA PHE A 201 11.42 -10.81 11.72
C PHE A 201 10.00 -10.69 11.15
N THR A 202 9.54 -9.44 11.00
CA THR A 202 8.23 -9.14 10.43
C THR A 202 8.36 -8.29 9.17
N THR A 203 7.54 -8.58 8.16
CA THR A 203 7.28 -7.65 7.05
C THR A 203 5.87 -7.11 7.16
N LEU A 204 5.73 -5.79 7.04
CA LEU A 204 4.47 -5.05 7.13
C LEU A 204 4.17 -4.39 5.80
N SER A 205 3.01 -4.68 5.20
CA SER A 205 2.48 -3.91 4.07
C SER A 205 1.54 -2.83 4.61
N PHE A 206 1.91 -1.56 4.46
CA PHE A 206 1.17 -0.40 4.98
C PHE A 206 0.27 0.20 3.89
N HIS A 207 -1.00 0.35 4.21
CA HIS A 207 -2.05 0.84 3.32
C HIS A 207 -2.93 1.86 4.04
N ASP A 208 -3.64 2.67 3.27
CA ASP A 208 -4.71 3.51 3.79
C ASP A 208 -5.91 3.61 2.84
N THR A 209 -7.10 3.56 3.40
CA THR A 209 -8.37 3.60 2.67
C THR A 209 -9.37 4.49 3.39
N MET A 210 -10.20 5.21 2.62
CA MET A 210 -11.34 5.95 3.17
C MET A 210 -12.58 5.08 3.35
N ASN A 211 -13.36 5.35 4.40
CA ASN A 211 -14.72 4.81 4.56
C ASN A 211 -15.75 5.51 3.67
N THR A 212 -15.32 6.54 2.97
CA THR A 212 -16.08 7.23 1.94
C THR A 212 -15.47 6.99 0.55
N THR A 213 -16.26 7.26 -0.49
CA THR A 213 -15.86 7.16 -1.89
C THR A 213 -16.22 8.43 -2.64
N THR A 214 -15.53 8.65 -3.75
CA THR A 214 -15.60 9.91 -4.50
C THR A 214 -16.86 10.02 -5.35
N ARG A 215 -17.38 11.24 -5.44
CA ARG A 215 -18.44 11.70 -6.37
C ARG A 215 -17.84 12.36 -7.60
N ILE A 216 -18.67 12.56 -8.62
CA ILE A 216 -18.25 13.17 -9.89
C ILE A 216 -17.74 14.62 -9.74
N ASP A 217 -18.17 15.34 -8.70
CA ASP A 217 -17.73 16.69 -8.36
C ASP A 217 -16.47 16.71 -7.46
N GLY A 218 -15.85 15.55 -7.23
CA GLY A 218 -14.62 15.39 -6.45
C GLY A 218 -14.83 15.33 -4.93
N ALA A 219 -16.07 15.43 -4.43
CA ALA A 219 -16.37 15.22 -3.02
C ALA A 219 -16.20 13.74 -2.63
N VAL A 220 -15.43 13.45 -1.61
CA VAL A 220 -15.20 12.09 -1.09
C VAL A 220 -16.12 11.85 0.10
N ASN A 221 -17.42 11.70 -0.13
CA ASN A 221 -18.42 11.67 0.95
C ASN A 221 -19.52 10.62 0.76
N VAL A 222 -19.39 9.71 -0.21
CA VAL A 222 -20.35 8.61 -0.39
C VAL A 222 -19.92 7.46 0.51
N PRO A 223 -20.69 7.10 1.56
CA PRO A 223 -20.29 6.04 2.49
C PRO A 223 -20.11 4.71 1.78
N ARG A 224 -19.13 3.93 2.23
CA ARG A 224 -19.01 2.52 1.86
C ARG A 224 -20.15 1.71 2.49
N ALA A 225 -20.33 0.49 1.98
CA ALA A 225 -21.22 -0.44 2.66
C ALA A 225 -20.57 -0.89 3.98
N ALA A 226 -21.35 -1.11 5.03
CA ALA A 226 -20.85 -1.47 6.37
C ALA A 226 -19.87 -2.67 6.39
N LYS A 227 -20.02 -3.62 5.46
CA LYS A 227 -19.11 -4.78 5.35
C LYS A 227 -17.71 -4.42 4.79
N ASP A 228 -17.60 -3.26 4.16
CA ASP A 228 -16.42 -2.73 3.47
C ASP A 228 -15.83 -1.53 4.25
N GLU A 229 -16.36 -1.23 5.44
CA GLU A 229 -15.88 -0.17 6.33
C GLU A 229 -14.70 -0.67 7.17
N LEU A 230 -13.69 0.18 7.32
CA LEU A 230 -12.58 0.04 8.25
C LEU A 230 -12.98 0.50 9.66
N PRO A 231 -12.29 -0.01 10.69
CA PRO A 231 -12.40 0.56 12.03
C PRO A 231 -11.76 1.96 12.10
N ASP A 232 -11.99 2.66 13.21
CA ASP A 232 -11.61 4.06 13.38
C ASP A 232 -10.10 4.35 13.29
N ILE A 233 -9.24 3.34 13.44
CA ILE A 233 -7.77 3.49 13.33
C ILE A 233 -7.21 2.57 12.25
N VAL A 234 -7.22 1.26 12.49
CA VAL A 234 -6.50 0.30 11.62
C VAL A 234 -7.09 -1.11 11.69
N SER A 235 -7.10 -1.78 10.54
CA SER A 235 -7.30 -3.22 10.45
C SER A 235 -5.97 -3.92 10.19
N LEU A 236 -5.64 -4.92 11.02
CA LEU A 236 -4.44 -5.73 10.86
C LEU A 236 -4.81 -7.09 10.27
N SER A 237 -4.15 -7.47 9.18
CA SER A 237 -4.56 -8.65 8.42
C SER A 237 -3.42 -9.61 8.17
N ASN A 238 -3.66 -10.89 8.44
CA ASN A 238 -2.72 -11.99 8.25
C ASN A 238 -3.27 -13.11 7.35
N ARG A 239 -4.36 -12.90 6.59
CA ARG A 239 -5.12 -13.92 5.82
C ARG A 239 -5.99 -14.88 6.63
N GLY A 240 -6.02 -14.73 7.96
CA GLY A 240 -6.89 -15.50 8.84
C GLY A 240 -8.33 -15.00 8.90
N ASP A 241 -9.09 -15.51 9.86
CA ASP A 241 -10.45 -15.07 10.19
C ASP A 241 -10.42 -13.82 11.10
N LEU A 242 -11.57 -13.44 11.68
CA LEU A 242 -11.69 -12.26 12.57
C LEU A 242 -10.86 -12.36 13.85
N LEU A 243 -10.30 -13.53 14.18
CA LEU A 243 -9.39 -13.76 15.30
C LEU A 243 -7.94 -13.97 14.84
N GLY A 244 -7.68 -13.93 13.53
CA GLY A 244 -6.38 -14.23 12.93
C GLY A 244 -6.16 -15.71 12.63
N GLU A 245 -7.12 -16.58 12.92
CA GLU A 245 -7.01 -18.04 12.83
C GLU A 245 -7.17 -18.54 11.39
N ASP A 246 -6.77 -19.78 11.12
CA ASP A 246 -6.97 -20.40 9.80
C ASP A 246 -8.46 -20.49 9.44
N ARG A 247 -8.82 -19.98 8.25
CA ARG A 247 -10.19 -20.04 7.70
C ARG A 247 -10.58 -21.42 7.16
N GLY A 248 -9.66 -22.39 7.15
CA GLY A 248 -9.88 -23.73 6.60
C GLY A 248 -9.88 -23.77 5.07
N VAL A 249 -9.29 -22.77 4.42
CA VAL A 249 -9.20 -22.68 2.96
C VAL A 249 -7.86 -23.28 2.49
N ALA A 250 -7.94 -24.39 1.78
CA ALA A 250 -6.76 -25.11 1.31
C ALA A 250 -5.86 -24.21 0.45
N GLY A 251 -4.56 -24.17 0.79
CA GLY A 251 -3.58 -23.34 0.09
C GLY A 251 -3.60 -21.85 0.46
N ASP A 252 -4.39 -21.45 1.44
CA ASP A 252 -4.55 -20.05 1.86
C ASP A 252 -4.39 -19.85 3.38
N PRO A 253 -3.26 -20.31 3.98
CA PRO A 253 -3.05 -20.25 5.41
C PRO A 253 -2.72 -18.82 5.90
N PRO A 254 -2.85 -18.56 7.21
CA PRO A 254 -2.34 -17.34 7.81
C PRO A 254 -0.85 -17.08 7.53
N THR A 255 -0.49 -15.79 7.48
CA THR A 255 0.85 -15.27 7.14
C THR A 255 1.64 -14.77 8.36
N MET A 256 0.97 -14.71 9.52
CA MET A 256 1.51 -14.41 10.85
C MET A 256 0.75 -15.27 11.85
N ARG A 257 1.42 -15.75 12.92
CA ARG A 257 0.73 -16.52 13.96
C ARG A 257 -0.43 -15.70 14.57
N PRO A 258 -1.61 -16.30 14.81
CA PRO A 258 -2.77 -15.59 15.35
C PRO A 258 -2.48 -14.91 16.69
N GLU A 259 -1.68 -15.53 17.56
CA GLU A 259 -1.29 -14.94 18.85
C GLU A 259 -0.50 -13.65 18.65
N LEU A 260 0.52 -13.68 17.77
CA LEU A 260 1.31 -12.49 17.49
C LEU A 260 0.45 -11.38 16.87
N LEU A 261 -0.50 -11.71 15.99
CA LEU A 261 -1.39 -10.71 15.40
C LEU A 261 -2.25 -10.02 16.47
N ARG A 262 -2.76 -10.78 17.44
CA ARG A 262 -3.54 -10.24 18.56
C ARG A 262 -2.68 -9.37 19.48
N GLU A 263 -1.44 -9.77 19.76
CA GLU A 263 -0.48 -8.93 20.50
C GLU A 263 -0.15 -7.65 19.73
N LEU A 264 0.03 -7.73 18.41
CA LEU A 264 0.28 -6.55 17.57
C LEU A 264 -0.92 -5.59 17.57
N ALA A 265 -2.15 -6.13 17.56
CA ALA A 265 -3.36 -5.32 17.67
C ALA A 265 -3.45 -4.61 19.02
N GLU A 266 -3.15 -5.30 20.12
CA GLU A 266 -3.11 -4.67 21.44
C GLU A 266 -2.04 -3.58 21.51
N ALA A 267 -0.87 -3.85 20.93
CA ALA A 267 0.20 -2.88 20.85
C ALA A 267 -0.20 -1.63 20.02
N HIS A 268 -0.98 -1.79 18.95
CA HIS A 268 -1.56 -0.67 18.20
C HIS A 268 -2.59 0.11 19.02
N ARG A 269 -3.43 -0.56 19.80
CA ARG A 269 -4.35 0.13 20.74
C ARG A 269 -3.59 1.00 21.73
N ILE A 270 -2.47 0.51 22.25
CA ILE A 270 -1.60 1.27 23.15
C ILE A 270 -0.94 2.45 22.42
N GLY A 271 -0.26 2.19 21.30
CA GLY A 271 0.56 3.20 20.63
C GLY A 271 -0.25 4.35 20.03
N PHE A 272 -1.43 4.05 19.50
CA PHE A 272 -2.39 5.03 18.97
C PHE A 272 -3.40 5.55 20.01
N ALA A 273 -3.30 5.11 21.27
CA ALA A 273 -4.23 5.48 22.34
C ALA A 273 -5.70 5.28 21.92
N ALA A 274 -6.01 4.08 21.42
CA ALA A 274 -7.31 3.74 20.87
C ALA A 274 -8.43 4.04 21.90
N PRO A 275 -9.48 4.78 21.51
CA PRO A 275 -10.55 5.17 22.44
C PRO A 275 -11.40 3.98 22.88
N HIS A 276 -11.43 2.92 22.08
CA HIS A 276 -12.16 1.68 22.34
C HIS A 276 -11.50 0.50 21.59
N PRO A 277 -11.73 -0.76 22.02
CA PRO A 277 -11.02 -1.92 21.46
C PRO A 277 -11.26 -2.18 19.98
N ASP A 278 -12.45 -1.84 19.48
CA ASP A 278 -12.91 -2.00 18.09
C ASP A 278 -12.41 -0.90 17.14
N ALA A 279 -11.68 0.10 17.63
CA ALA A 279 -10.91 1.01 16.77
C ALA A 279 -9.74 0.29 16.06
N VAL A 280 -9.35 -0.90 16.57
CA VAL A 280 -8.34 -1.78 15.97
C VAL A 280 -8.94 -3.17 15.78
N LEU A 281 -9.15 -3.57 14.53
CA LEU A 281 -9.75 -4.86 14.16
C LEU A 281 -8.75 -5.76 13.41
N LEU A 282 -9.16 -7.02 13.22
CA LEU A 282 -8.38 -8.01 12.49
C LEU A 282 -9.13 -8.48 11.25
N ASN A 283 -8.42 -8.64 10.13
CA ASN A 283 -8.90 -9.29 8.91
C ASN A 283 -10.28 -8.80 8.40
N GLN A 284 -10.63 -7.54 8.65
CA GLN A 284 -11.88 -6.93 8.20
C GLN A 284 -11.68 -5.45 7.86
N PRO A 285 -12.12 -4.98 6.68
CA PRO A 285 -12.78 -5.74 5.61
C PRO A 285 -11.78 -6.51 4.74
N TYR A 286 -10.48 -6.28 4.92
CA TYR A 286 -9.42 -6.88 4.13
C TYR A 286 -8.78 -8.06 4.86
N LEU A 287 -8.59 -9.17 4.15
CA LEU A 287 -7.86 -10.33 4.64
C LEU A 287 -6.34 -10.18 4.47
N GLY A 288 -5.88 -9.13 3.80
CA GLY A 288 -4.47 -8.89 3.54
C GLY A 288 -4.09 -8.92 2.06
N SER A 289 -2.87 -8.47 1.80
CA SER A 289 -2.33 -8.10 0.50
C SER A 289 -1.73 -9.26 -0.25
N GLN A 290 -1.48 -9.04 -1.55
CA GLN A 290 -0.60 -9.91 -2.34
C GLN A 290 0.81 -9.92 -1.76
N GLU A 291 1.32 -8.79 -1.27
CA GLU A 291 2.68 -8.70 -0.70
C GLU A 291 2.86 -9.62 0.51
N ILE A 292 1.93 -9.61 1.46
CA ILE A 292 2.05 -10.49 2.64
C ILE A 292 1.81 -11.95 2.29
N THR A 293 1.03 -12.22 1.24
CA THR A 293 0.81 -13.56 0.71
C THR A 293 2.10 -14.12 0.12
N GLN A 294 2.80 -13.34 -0.70
CA GLN A 294 4.10 -13.69 -1.27
C GLN A 294 5.18 -13.87 -0.20
N ALA A 295 5.23 -12.97 0.78
CA ALA A 295 6.14 -13.11 1.91
C ALA A 295 5.84 -14.38 2.73
N GLY A 296 4.57 -14.68 2.99
CA GLY A 296 4.16 -15.92 3.66
C GLY A 296 4.55 -17.18 2.88
N GLU A 297 4.43 -17.17 1.54
CA GLU A 297 4.92 -18.27 0.69
C GLU A 297 6.44 -18.47 0.83
N LEU A 298 7.22 -17.38 0.77
CA LEU A 298 8.66 -17.41 0.98
C LEU A 298 9.00 -17.96 2.37
N PHE A 299 8.37 -17.47 3.43
CA PHE A 299 8.64 -17.91 4.80
C PHE A 299 8.34 -19.39 4.99
N ARG A 300 7.23 -19.89 4.44
CA ARG A 300 6.92 -21.34 4.46
C ARG A 300 7.97 -22.16 3.73
N SER A 301 8.47 -21.68 2.59
CA SER A 301 9.55 -22.37 1.85
C SER A 301 10.87 -22.46 2.64
N ARG A 302 11.09 -21.57 3.62
CA ARG A 302 12.29 -21.51 4.47
C ARG A 302 12.03 -22.01 5.90
N ALA A 303 10.90 -22.65 6.18
CA ALA A 303 10.47 -22.98 7.54
C ALA A 303 11.45 -23.90 8.30
N GLU A 304 12.06 -24.88 7.62
CA GLU A 304 13.05 -25.77 8.25
C GLU A 304 14.36 -25.06 8.61
N GLU A 305 14.78 -24.08 7.80
CA GLU A 305 15.92 -23.23 8.11
C GLU A 305 15.60 -22.32 9.30
N ALA A 306 14.41 -21.70 9.29
CA ALA A 306 13.94 -20.84 10.36
C ALA A 306 13.88 -21.58 11.71
N ALA A 307 13.33 -22.80 11.72
CA ALA A 307 13.27 -23.65 12.90
C ALA A 307 14.66 -24.01 13.45
N ARG A 308 15.65 -24.26 12.57
CA ARG A 308 17.04 -24.54 12.99
C ARG A 308 17.75 -23.30 13.53
N ALA A 309 17.46 -22.13 12.97
CA ALA A 309 18.00 -20.85 13.41
C ALA A 309 17.30 -20.30 14.67
N GLY A 310 16.15 -20.87 15.05
CA GLY A 310 15.35 -20.38 16.17
C GLY A 310 14.69 -19.03 15.88
N VAL A 311 14.37 -18.75 14.62
CA VAL A 311 13.72 -17.50 14.20
C VAL A 311 12.30 -17.76 13.72
N GLU A 312 11.42 -16.82 14.05
CA GLU A 312 10.07 -16.76 13.52
C GLU A 312 9.95 -15.68 12.44
N PHE A 313 9.16 -15.98 11.40
CA PHE A 313 8.83 -15.04 10.35
C PHE A 313 7.33 -14.73 10.34
N ALA A 314 7.00 -13.45 10.22
CA ALA A 314 5.62 -12.96 10.15
C ALA A 314 5.44 -11.97 8.99
N ALA A 315 4.30 -12.04 8.31
CA ALA A 315 3.87 -11.03 7.37
C ALA A 315 2.47 -10.54 7.73
N VAL A 316 2.26 -9.23 7.71
CA VAL A 316 1.00 -8.59 8.11
C VAL A 316 0.72 -7.37 7.25
N GLN A 317 -0.54 -7.11 6.97
CA GLN A 317 -1.00 -5.84 6.38
C GLN A 317 -1.57 -4.97 7.49
N ALA A 318 -1.26 -3.68 7.47
CA ALA A 318 -2.00 -2.66 8.20
C ALA A 318 -2.76 -1.80 7.20
N GLU A 319 -4.08 -1.81 7.30
CA GLU A 319 -4.97 -0.94 6.54
C GLU A 319 -5.52 0.14 7.48
N PHE A 320 -4.97 1.34 7.38
CA PHE A 320 -5.39 2.47 8.20
C PHE A 320 -6.61 3.19 7.61
N LEU A 321 -7.46 3.71 8.48
CA LEU A 321 -8.50 4.65 8.07
C LEU A 321 -7.82 5.96 7.62
N ARG A 322 -7.97 6.31 6.34
CA ARG A 322 -7.35 7.53 5.81
C ARG A 322 -7.89 8.79 6.48
N GLU A 323 -9.18 8.83 6.85
CA GLU A 323 -9.76 9.94 7.61
C GLU A 323 -9.03 10.17 8.94
N PHE A 324 -8.61 9.09 9.62
CA PHE A 324 -7.79 9.17 10.83
C PHE A 324 -6.39 9.70 10.52
N LEU A 325 -5.73 9.19 9.47
CA LEU A 325 -4.40 9.64 9.07
C LEU A 325 -4.37 11.10 8.60
N LEU A 326 -5.44 11.59 7.97
CA LEU A 326 -5.56 12.97 7.50
C LEU A 326 -5.98 13.93 8.61
N GLY A 327 -6.74 13.44 9.59
CA GLY A 327 -7.39 14.27 10.61
C GLY A 327 -8.70 14.90 10.13
N GLU A 328 -9.50 15.36 11.08
CA GLU A 328 -10.87 15.84 10.84
C GLU A 328 -10.93 17.03 9.89
N ALA A 329 -10.03 18.01 10.05
CA ALA A 329 -10.05 19.24 9.26
C ALA A 329 -9.78 18.98 7.77
N ALA A 330 -8.76 18.16 7.46
CA ALA A 330 -8.45 17.76 6.10
C ALA A 330 -9.58 16.91 5.51
N THR A 331 -10.11 15.97 6.27
CA THR A 331 -11.25 15.13 5.87
C THR A 331 -12.49 15.96 5.52
N ALA A 332 -12.83 16.96 6.34
CA ALA A 332 -13.95 17.87 6.08
C ALA A 332 -13.80 18.61 4.74
N VAL A 333 -12.57 19.02 4.37
CA VAL A 333 -12.30 19.62 3.05
C VAL A 333 -12.45 18.60 1.92
N LEU A 334 -12.09 17.33 2.14
CA LEU A 334 -12.28 16.26 1.14
C LEU A 334 -13.75 15.93 0.91
N HIS A 335 -14.60 16.11 1.94
CA HIS A 335 -16.03 15.82 1.84
C HIS A 335 -16.81 16.86 1.04
N GLU A 336 -16.21 18.01 0.71
CA GLU A 336 -16.80 19.05 -0.13
C GLU A 336 -16.34 18.93 -1.59
N PRO A 337 -17.14 19.40 -2.56
CA PRO A 337 -16.75 19.41 -3.97
C PRO A 337 -15.42 20.13 -4.22
N GLY A 338 -14.60 19.60 -5.12
CA GLY A 338 -13.34 20.24 -5.49
C GLY A 338 -12.36 19.34 -6.26
N GLU A 339 -11.43 19.98 -6.95
CA GLU A 339 -10.47 19.30 -7.84
C GLU A 339 -9.07 19.15 -7.24
N GLY A 340 -8.76 19.86 -6.15
CA GLY A 340 -7.43 19.87 -5.51
C GLY A 340 -7.17 18.72 -4.55
N TRP A 341 -6.07 18.79 -3.81
CA TRP A 341 -5.80 17.93 -2.65
C TRP A 341 -5.46 18.78 -1.42
N VAL A 342 -5.69 18.23 -0.23
CA VAL A 342 -5.35 18.86 1.05
C VAL A 342 -3.84 18.85 1.29
N SER A 343 -3.36 19.76 2.14
CA SER A 343 -2.01 19.68 2.68
C SER A 343 -2.02 18.84 3.95
N TYR A 344 -0.96 18.06 4.17
CA TYR A 344 -0.76 17.35 5.43
C TYR A 344 -0.34 18.31 6.53
N ASP A 345 -0.86 18.08 7.74
CA ASP A 345 -0.33 18.69 8.95
C ASP A 345 0.93 17.90 9.36
N GLU A 346 2.11 18.53 9.24
CA GLU A 346 3.39 17.92 9.58
C GLU A 346 3.45 17.45 11.04
N SER A 347 2.78 18.16 11.97
CA SER A 347 2.75 17.77 13.38
C SER A 347 1.90 16.50 13.57
N HIS A 348 0.77 16.39 12.88
CA HIS A 348 -0.05 15.18 12.88
C HIS A 348 0.69 13.99 12.28
N ILE A 349 1.45 14.19 11.20
CA ILE A 349 2.29 13.12 10.62
C ILE A 349 3.38 12.67 11.60
N ASP A 350 4.04 13.58 12.31
CA ASP A 350 5.01 13.21 13.36
C ASP A 350 4.33 12.42 14.49
N ASP A 351 3.17 12.86 14.97
CA ASP A 351 2.41 12.17 16.01
C ASP A 351 2.02 10.74 15.59
N LEU A 352 1.58 10.56 14.34
CA LEU A 352 1.26 9.25 13.76
C LEU A 352 2.51 8.35 13.65
N ALA A 353 3.63 8.90 13.18
CA ALA A 353 4.89 8.15 13.11
C ALA A 353 5.38 7.72 14.50
N GLN A 354 5.27 8.60 15.50
CA GLN A 354 5.55 8.27 16.90
C GLN A 354 4.59 7.21 17.44
N ALA A 355 3.31 7.23 17.04
CA ALA A 355 2.33 6.21 17.40
C ALA A 355 2.67 4.84 16.79
N CYS A 356 3.10 4.80 15.53
CA CYS A 356 3.65 3.58 14.92
C CYS A 356 4.84 3.06 15.73
N LYS A 357 5.83 3.92 16.03
CA LYS A 357 6.99 3.54 16.85
C LYS A 357 6.57 2.99 18.22
N ARG A 358 5.69 3.67 18.95
CA ARG A 358 5.18 3.22 20.26
C ARG A 358 4.45 1.88 20.16
N SER A 359 3.65 1.68 19.10
CA SER A 359 2.95 0.42 18.88
C SER A 359 3.95 -0.72 18.71
N TRP A 360 4.97 -0.53 17.88
CA TRP A 360 5.99 -1.56 17.69
C TRP A 360 6.92 -1.73 18.90
N ASP A 361 7.11 -0.69 19.71
CA ASP A 361 7.79 -0.80 21.01
C ASP A 361 7.01 -1.67 21.99
N ALA A 362 5.70 -1.44 22.10
CA ALA A 362 4.83 -2.27 22.93
C ALA A 362 4.79 -3.72 22.45
N PHE A 363 4.72 -3.94 21.13
CA PHE A 363 4.74 -5.28 20.55
C PHE A 363 6.05 -6.02 20.87
N ARG A 364 7.21 -5.38 20.65
CA ARG A 364 8.53 -5.95 20.98
C ARG A 364 8.69 -6.27 22.47
N ALA A 365 8.04 -5.52 23.36
CA ALA A 365 8.11 -5.76 24.79
C ALA A 365 7.24 -6.93 25.26
N ALA A 366 6.24 -7.33 24.47
CA ALA A 366 5.29 -8.39 24.80
C ALA A 366 5.74 -9.79 24.37
N ILE A 367 6.73 -9.89 23.47
CA ILE A 367 7.15 -11.14 22.80
C ILE A 367 8.45 -11.74 23.33
#